data_AF-W5TKD3-F1
#
_entry.id   AF-W5TKD3-F1
#
_cell.length_a   1.000
_cell.length_b   1.000
_cell.length_c   1.000
_cell.angle_alpha   90.00
_cell.angle_beta   90.00
_cell.angle_gamma   90.00
#
_symmetry.space_group_name_H-M   'P 1'
#
loop_
_entity.id
_entity.type
_entity.pdbx_description
1 polymer ?
#
loop_
_entity_poly.entity_id
_entity_poly.type
_entity_poly.pdbx_seq_one_letter_code
_entity_poly.pdbx_strand_id
1 'polypeptide(L)'
;MTALSFDSGSVPEPTRAGAQSIDRALAVLDCFAATSGLSVTAAAQRLGLPVSTTHRIVQSLVRGGLLEREGRSGRYCHRQLPAPRQAIGASAAGRVMLAFTRLDLAAARDDVSGAALDDVRRRGYARVVTGDDTLAVAVPIPSADHGRPGALTVQASVRRMSNRQIHRMVPLMHRTATLIGHANRKG
;
A
#
# COMPACT_ATOMS: atom_id res chain seq x y z
N MET A 1 24.72 -37.74 -46.60
CA MET A 1 23.49 -37.23 -45.99
C MET A 1 23.38 -37.89 -44.61
N THR A 2 23.97 -37.25 -43.60
CA THR A 2 23.99 -37.72 -42.21
C THR A 2 23.62 -36.52 -41.35
N ALA A 3 22.42 -36.54 -40.76
CA ALA A 3 21.96 -35.50 -39.85
C ALA A 3 22.52 -35.77 -38.45
N LEU A 4 23.18 -34.76 -37.87
CA LEU A 4 23.61 -34.74 -36.48
C LEU A 4 22.39 -34.41 -35.60
N SER A 5 22.02 -35.33 -34.71
CA SER A 5 21.02 -35.11 -33.67
C SER A 5 21.64 -34.30 -32.54
N PHE A 6 21.04 -33.13 -32.24
CA PHE A 6 21.42 -32.29 -31.10
C PHE A 6 20.65 -32.78 -29.87
N ASP A 7 21.38 -33.30 -28.88
CA ASP A 7 20.84 -33.64 -27.57
C ASP A 7 20.37 -32.34 -26.87
N SER A 8 19.05 -32.18 -26.78
CA SER A 8 18.45 -31.06 -26.05
C SER A 8 18.41 -31.44 -24.59
N GLY A 9 19.53 -31.22 -23.90
CA GLY A 9 19.60 -31.28 -22.44
C GLY A 9 18.48 -30.44 -21.84
N SER A 10 17.57 -31.10 -21.13
CA SER A 10 16.47 -30.48 -20.42
C SER A 10 17.00 -29.53 -19.36
N VAL A 11 16.76 -28.22 -19.54
CA VAL A 11 16.98 -27.23 -18.51
C VAL A 11 16.07 -27.59 -17.32
N PRO A 12 16.59 -27.79 -16.10
CA PRO A 12 15.75 -28.13 -14.96
C PRO A 12 14.82 -26.95 -14.65
N GLU A 13 13.52 -27.17 -14.85
CA GLU A 13 12.44 -26.31 -14.38
C GLU A 13 12.68 -25.91 -12.92
N PRO A 14 12.57 -24.62 -12.55
CA PRO A 14 12.81 -24.17 -11.19
C PRO A 14 11.90 -24.95 -10.22
N THR A 15 12.52 -25.50 -9.18
CA THR A 15 11.86 -26.37 -8.21
C THR A 15 10.67 -25.66 -7.57
N ARG A 16 9.44 -26.17 -7.82
CA ARG A 16 8.18 -25.67 -7.22
C ARG A 16 8.26 -25.46 -5.71
N ALA A 17 9.11 -26.20 -5.00
CA ALA A 17 9.30 -26.11 -3.56
C ALA A 17 9.86 -24.76 -3.06
N GLY A 18 10.73 -24.10 -3.86
CA GLY A 18 11.27 -22.77 -3.53
C GLY A 18 10.20 -21.69 -3.59
N ALA A 19 9.45 -21.65 -4.70
CA ALA A 19 8.28 -20.77 -4.87
C ALA A 19 7.25 -20.99 -3.76
N GLN A 20 6.96 -22.27 -3.44
CA GLN A 20 6.02 -22.62 -2.37
C GLN A 20 6.47 -22.17 -0.96
N SER A 21 7.76 -21.91 -0.75
CA SER A 21 8.27 -21.38 0.53
C SER A 21 8.05 -19.87 0.63
N ILE A 22 8.22 -19.15 -0.49
CA ILE A 22 7.92 -17.71 -0.60
C ILE A 22 6.41 -17.48 -0.47
N ASP A 23 5.59 -18.27 -1.15
CA ASP A 23 4.12 -18.15 -1.09
C ASP A 23 3.61 -18.31 0.35
N ARG A 24 4.15 -19.28 1.10
CA ARG A 24 3.81 -19.47 2.52
C ARG A 24 4.30 -18.30 3.38
N ALA A 25 5.45 -17.72 3.08
CA ALA A 25 5.94 -16.54 3.79
C ALA A 25 5.05 -15.32 3.56
N LEU A 26 4.64 -15.08 2.31
CA LEU A 26 3.67 -14.03 1.96
C LEU A 26 2.32 -14.25 2.66
N ALA A 27 1.80 -15.47 2.65
CA ALA A 27 0.55 -15.80 3.35
C ALA A 27 0.64 -15.56 4.88
N VAL A 28 1.80 -15.84 5.48
CA VAL A 28 2.07 -15.53 6.89
C VAL A 28 2.06 -14.01 7.13
N LEU A 29 2.73 -13.24 6.28
CA LEU A 29 2.75 -11.77 6.36
C LEU A 29 1.33 -11.18 6.24
N ASP A 30 0.56 -11.62 5.25
CA ASP A 30 -0.82 -11.17 5.04
C ASP A 30 -1.71 -11.49 6.25
N CYS A 31 -1.51 -12.66 6.86
CA CYS A 31 -2.25 -13.06 8.06
C CYS A 31 -2.01 -12.11 9.25
N PHE A 32 -0.76 -11.69 9.45
CA PHE A 32 -0.41 -10.72 10.50
C PHE A 32 -0.80 -9.28 10.15
N ALA A 33 -0.81 -8.91 8.86
CA ALA A 33 -1.27 -7.59 8.40
C ALA A 33 -2.79 -7.40 8.58
N ALA A 34 -3.57 -8.47 8.61
CA ALA A 34 -5.02 -8.39 8.76
C ALA A 34 -5.50 -8.26 10.22
N THR A 35 -4.67 -8.52 11.23
CA THR A 35 -5.13 -8.57 12.63
C THR A 35 -4.01 -8.22 13.61
N SER A 36 -4.26 -7.23 14.48
CA SER A 36 -3.34 -6.91 15.58
C SER A 36 -3.34 -7.99 16.66
N GLY A 37 -2.18 -8.23 17.27
CA GLY A 37 -2.08 -9.08 18.45
C GLY A 37 -2.20 -10.58 18.16
N LEU A 38 -1.97 -11.03 16.92
CA LEU A 38 -2.10 -12.45 16.56
C LEU A 38 -0.91 -13.26 17.12
N SER A 39 -1.17 -14.47 17.61
CA SER A 39 -0.13 -15.43 18.01
C SER A 39 0.28 -16.34 16.84
N VAL A 40 1.47 -16.94 16.90
CA VAL A 40 1.94 -17.89 15.88
C VAL A 40 0.99 -19.09 15.73
N THR A 41 0.44 -19.60 16.84
CA THR A 41 -0.51 -20.72 16.82
C THR A 41 -1.83 -20.34 16.14
N ALA A 42 -2.33 -19.13 16.40
CA ALA A 42 -3.54 -18.63 15.75
C ALA A 42 -3.31 -18.40 14.25
N ALA A 43 -2.15 -17.89 13.85
CA ALA A 43 -1.76 -17.79 12.44
C ALA A 43 -1.66 -19.17 11.77
N ALA A 44 -1.06 -20.16 12.44
CA ALA A 44 -0.96 -21.53 11.92
C ALA A 44 -2.34 -22.16 11.65
N GLN A 45 -3.26 -22.00 12.59
CA GLN A 45 -4.65 -22.46 12.44
C GLN A 45 -5.36 -21.76 11.27
N ARG A 46 -5.23 -20.43 11.16
CA ARG A 46 -5.85 -19.66 10.06
C ARG A 46 -5.34 -20.04 8.68
N LEU A 47 -4.07 -20.39 8.58
CA LEU A 47 -3.41 -20.72 7.31
C LEU A 47 -3.45 -22.22 6.98
N GLY A 48 -3.97 -23.07 7.89
CA GLY A 48 -3.93 -24.53 7.72
C GLY A 48 -2.50 -25.10 7.66
N LEU A 49 -1.53 -24.41 8.27
CA LEU A 49 -0.12 -24.81 8.26
C LEU A 49 0.28 -25.48 9.58
N PRO A 50 1.19 -26.46 9.57
CA PRO A 50 1.74 -27.00 10.81
C PRO A 50 2.40 -25.90 11.65
N VAL A 51 2.15 -25.91 12.97
CA VAL A 51 2.68 -24.89 13.91
C VAL A 51 4.20 -24.77 13.81
N SER A 52 4.91 -25.90 13.67
CA SER A 52 6.36 -25.92 13.48
C SER A 52 6.82 -25.19 12.22
N THR A 53 6.11 -25.38 11.11
CA THR A 53 6.36 -24.70 9.83
C THR A 53 6.10 -23.21 9.95
N THR A 54 4.94 -22.81 10.49
CA THR A 54 4.59 -21.40 10.71
C THR A 54 5.61 -20.71 11.61
N HIS A 55 6.05 -21.38 12.69
CA HIS A 55 7.07 -20.85 13.59
C HIS A 55 8.41 -20.61 12.89
N ARG A 56 8.87 -21.55 12.06
CA ARG A 56 10.11 -21.38 11.27
C ARG A 56 10.02 -20.21 10.30
N ILE A 57 8.88 -20.08 9.59
CA ILE A 57 8.65 -18.98 8.65
C ILE A 57 8.67 -17.64 9.41
N VAL A 58 7.92 -17.54 10.51
CA VAL A 58 7.87 -16.34 11.35
C VAL A 58 9.25 -15.97 11.87
N GLN A 59 10.05 -16.93 12.37
CA GLN A 59 11.41 -16.65 12.82
C GLN A 59 12.31 -16.13 11.70
N SER A 60 12.21 -16.69 10.49
CA SER A 60 12.95 -16.19 9.33
C SER A 60 12.55 -14.77 8.96
N LEU A 61 11.24 -14.46 8.97
CA LEU A 61 10.73 -13.12 8.70
C LEU A 61 11.16 -12.11 9.77
N VAL A 62 11.20 -12.50 11.05
CA VAL A 62 11.71 -11.67 12.14
C VAL A 62 13.21 -11.40 11.98
N ARG A 63 14.01 -12.42 11.68
CA ARG A 63 15.45 -12.24 11.41
C ARG A 63 15.71 -11.33 10.21
N GLY A 64 14.85 -11.40 9.19
CA GLY A 64 14.91 -10.53 8.01
C GLY A 64 14.35 -9.12 8.24
N GLY A 65 13.86 -8.79 9.44
CA GLY A 65 13.27 -7.48 9.74
C GLY A 65 11.91 -7.24 9.10
N LEU A 66 11.28 -8.26 8.53
CA LEU A 66 9.97 -8.18 7.86
C LEU A 66 8.79 -8.35 8.82
N LEU A 67 9.05 -8.82 10.04
CA LEU A 67 8.07 -9.00 11.10
C LEU A 67 8.76 -8.65 12.42
N GLU A 68 8.05 -8.06 13.38
CA GLU A 68 8.65 -7.81 14.69
C GLU A 68 7.70 -8.22 15.81
N ARG A 69 8.25 -8.90 16.81
CA ARG A 69 7.48 -9.47 17.91
C ARG A 69 7.24 -8.40 18.96
N GLU A 70 5.98 -8.15 19.28
CA GLU A 70 5.54 -7.24 20.34
C GLU A 70 5.96 -7.79 21.71
N GLY A 71 7.10 -7.29 22.22
CA GLY A 71 7.59 -7.46 23.59
C GLY A 71 7.25 -8.78 24.29
N ARG A 72 6.81 -8.68 25.56
CA ARG A 72 6.51 -9.83 26.43
C ARG A 72 5.28 -10.64 26.00
N SER A 73 4.39 -10.09 25.18
CA SER A 73 3.15 -10.76 24.75
C SER A 73 3.42 -11.84 23.71
N GLY A 74 4.54 -11.71 22.99
CA GLY A 74 4.92 -12.60 21.93
C GLY A 74 4.01 -12.54 20.70
N ARG A 75 3.17 -11.50 20.60
CA ARG A 75 2.23 -11.24 19.50
C ARG A 75 2.89 -10.38 18.43
N TYR A 76 2.22 -10.17 17.31
CA TYR A 76 2.73 -9.37 16.19
C TYR A 76 1.76 -8.23 15.82
N CYS A 77 2.32 -7.09 15.39
CA CYS A 77 1.55 -5.89 15.07
C CYS A 77 1.31 -5.75 13.57
N HIS A 78 0.05 -5.62 13.16
CA HIS A 78 -0.34 -5.42 11.76
C HIS A 78 0.27 -4.18 11.06
N ARG A 79 0.78 -3.20 11.82
CA ARG A 79 1.38 -1.97 11.28
C ARG A 79 2.84 -2.13 10.80
N GLN A 80 3.42 -3.32 10.95
CA GLN A 80 4.80 -3.59 10.54
C GLN A 80 4.93 -3.84 9.03
N LEU A 81 3.82 -4.18 8.37
CA LEU A 81 3.78 -4.42 6.94
C LEU A 81 3.00 -3.31 6.25
N PRO A 82 3.45 -2.84 5.07
CA PRO A 82 2.61 -2.03 4.22
C PRO A 82 1.29 -2.78 3.97
N ALA A 83 0.16 -2.09 4.10
CA ALA A 83 -1.11 -2.65 3.69
C ALA A 83 -1.01 -3.16 2.23
N PRO A 84 -1.78 -4.20 1.86
CA PRO A 84 -1.82 -4.67 0.47
C PRO A 84 -1.96 -3.51 -0.50
N ARG A 85 -1.28 -3.58 -1.65
CA ARG A 85 -1.38 -2.53 -2.67
C ARG A 85 -2.85 -2.34 -3.02
N GLN A 86 -3.32 -1.11 -2.90
CA GLN A 86 -4.69 -0.75 -3.25
C GLN A 86 -4.71 -0.10 -4.62
N ALA A 87 -5.85 -0.20 -5.29
CA ALA A 87 -6.16 0.62 -6.44
C ALA A 87 -5.85 2.09 -6.13
N ILE A 88 -5.21 2.80 -7.06
CA ILE A 88 -4.80 4.19 -6.82
C ILE A 88 -6.01 5.06 -6.43
N GLY A 89 -7.17 4.82 -7.06
CA GLY A 89 -8.42 5.50 -6.77
C GLY A 89 -9.06 5.19 -5.41
N ALA A 90 -8.60 4.15 -4.70
CA ALA A 90 -9.07 3.80 -3.36
C ALA A 90 -8.56 4.75 -2.27
N SER A 91 -7.56 5.58 -2.55
CA SER A 91 -6.99 6.52 -1.58
C SER A 91 -7.30 7.98 -1.90
N ALA A 92 -7.31 8.85 -0.89
CA ALA A 92 -7.47 10.30 -1.10
C ALA A 92 -6.30 10.85 -1.94
N ALA A 93 -5.07 10.42 -1.68
CA ALA A 93 -3.89 10.81 -2.46
C ALA A 93 -4.03 10.43 -3.93
N GLY A 94 -4.39 9.18 -4.21
CA GLY A 94 -4.48 8.71 -5.58
C GLY A 94 -5.65 9.31 -6.36
N ARG A 95 -6.78 9.65 -5.70
CA ARG A 95 -7.82 10.47 -6.33
C ARG A 95 -7.33 11.87 -6.69
N VAL A 96 -6.53 12.52 -5.84
CA VAL A 96 -5.89 13.80 -6.16
C VAL A 96 -4.93 13.66 -7.34
N MET A 97 -4.09 12.62 -7.35
CA MET A 97 -3.17 12.36 -8.47
C MET A 97 -3.96 12.15 -9.77
N LEU A 98 -4.94 11.26 -9.79
CA LEU A 98 -5.82 11.04 -10.96
C LEU A 98 -6.57 12.30 -11.41
N ALA A 99 -6.94 13.18 -10.47
CA ALA A 99 -7.68 14.40 -10.76
C ALA A 99 -6.79 15.50 -11.37
N PHE A 100 -5.58 15.70 -10.85
CA PHE A 100 -4.76 16.88 -11.14
C PHE A 100 -3.47 16.61 -11.91
N THR A 101 -3.17 15.36 -12.23
CA THR A 101 -1.92 15.00 -12.90
C THR A 101 -2.21 14.22 -14.17
N ARG A 102 -1.42 14.47 -15.22
CA ARG A 102 -1.41 13.67 -16.46
C ARG A 102 -0.67 12.37 -16.22
N LEU A 103 -1.08 11.62 -15.20
CA LEU A 103 -0.63 10.24 -15.06
C LEU A 103 -1.36 9.44 -16.14
N ASP A 104 -0.60 8.84 -17.06
CA ASP A 104 -1.11 8.01 -18.15
C ASP A 104 -1.59 6.67 -17.58
N LEU A 105 -2.67 6.74 -16.82
CA LEU A 105 -3.24 5.66 -16.04
C LEU A 105 -4.59 5.25 -16.63
N ALA A 106 -4.63 5.00 -17.93
CA ALA A 106 -5.78 4.38 -18.58
C ALA A 106 -6.21 3.09 -17.83
N ALA A 107 -5.25 2.34 -17.28
CA ALA A 107 -5.48 1.14 -16.47
C ALA A 107 -5.89 1.38 -15.00
N ALA A 108 -5.82 2.61 -14.47
CA ALA A 108 -6.15 2.91 -13.07
C ALA A 108 -7.45 3.74 -12.91
N ARG A 109 -8.09 4.06 -14.04
CA ARG A 109 -9.38 4.76 -14.09
C ARG A 109 -10.58 3.83 -13.86
N ASP A 110 -10.40 2.52 -13.92
CA ASP A 110 -11.50 1.55 -13.77
C ASP A 110 -12.11 1.53 -12.36
N ASP A 111 -11.40 2.04 -11.34
CA ASP A 111 -11.86 1.97 -9.94
C ASP A 111 -12.53 3.26 -9.41
N VAL A 112 -12.50 4.37 -10.17
CA VAL A 112 -13.10 5.65 -9.73
C VAL A 112 -13.80 6.36 -10.89
N SER A 113 -15.10 6.60 -10.72
CA SER A 113 -15.92 7.34 -11.67
C SER A 113 -15.35 8.73 -12.01
N GLY A 114 -15.43 9.10 -13.29
CA GLY A 114 -15.05 10.44 -13.76
C GLY A 114 -15.73 11.57 -12.98
N ALA A 115 -17.01 11.41 -12.63
CA ALA A 115 -17.75 12.40 -11.84
C ALA A 115 -17.15 12.62 -10.43
N ALA A 116 -16.60 11.56 -9.82
CA ALA A 116 -15.93 11.67 -8.53
C ALA A 116 -14.60 12.44 -8.66
N LEU A 117 -13.87 12.24 -9.77
CA LEU A 117 -12.66 13.01 -10.06
C LEU A 117 -12.98 14.47 -10.38
N ASP A 118 -14.08 14.75 -11.07
CA ASP A 118 -14.54 16.11 -11.35
C ASP A 118 -14.93 16.86 -10.08
N ASP A 119 -15.56 16.18 -9.13
CA ASP A 119 -15.84 16.74 -7.80
C ASP A 119 -14.56 17.02 -6.99
N VAL A 120 -13.52 16.20 -7.15
CA VAL A 120 -12.19 16.48 -6.58
C VAL A 120 -11.56 17.70 -7.24
N ARG A 121 -11.63 17.81 -8.58
CA ARG A 121 -11.15 18.98 -9.32
C ARG A 121 -11.85 20.26 -8.87
N ARG A 122 -13.17 20.24 -8.78
CA ARG A 122 -14.00 21.38 -8.38
C ARG A 122 -13.73 21.86 -6.97
N ARG A 123 -13.54 20.93 -6.01
CA ARG A 123 -13.30 21.29 -4.60
C ARG A 123 -11.83 21.58 -4.28
N GLY A 124 -10.90 21.11 -5.11
CA GLY A 124 -9.46 21.24 -4.86
C GLY A 124 -8.86 20.16 -3.94
N TYR A 125 -9.67 19.25 -3.39
CA TYR A 125 -9.21 18.21 -2.47
C TYR A 125 -10.05 16.92 -2.60
N ALA A 126 -9.45 15.80 -2.21
CA ALA A 126 -10.15 14.53 -2.06
C ALA A 126 -10.36 14.17 -0.60
N ARG A 127 -11.44 13.44 -0.32
CA ARG A 127 -11.74 12.88 0.99
C ARG A 127 -12.14 11.42 0.84
N VAL A 128 -11.51 10.53 1.60
CA VAL A 128 -11.78 9.10 1.59
C VAL A 128 -11.78 8.58 3.02
N VAL A 129 -12.83 7.84 3.40
CA VAL A 129 -12.83 7.05 4.64
C VAL A 129 -12.15 5.71 4.30
N THR A 130 -11.06 5.40 4.98
CA THR A 130 -10.38 4.11 4.92
C THR A 130 -10.94 3.17 5.99
N GLY A 131 -10.52 1.90 5.98
CA GLY A 131 -10.78 0.99 7.10
C GLY A 131 -10.41 1.60 8.45
N ASP A 132 -11.07 1.14 9.51
CA ASP A 132 -10.87 1.58 10.90
C ASP A 132 -11.26 3.03 11.21
N ASP A 133 -12.40 3.51 10.68
CA ASP A 133 -12.96 4.84 11.00
C ASP A 133 -11.96 5.99 10.78
N THR A 134 -11.03 5.80 9.86
CA THR A 134 -9.98 6.78 9.56
C THR A 134 -10.37 7.54 8.30
N LEU A 135 -10.40 8.86 8.41
CA LEU A 135 -10.61 9.75 7.29
C LEU A 135 -9.26 10.25 6.79
N ALA A 136 -9.08 10.20 5.47
CA ALA A 136 -7.98 10.82 4.76
C ALA A 136 -8.49 12.01 3.95
N VAL A 137 -7.79 13.15 4.05
CA VAL A 137 -7.97 14.33 3.20
C VAL A 137 -6.68 14.57 2.45
N ALA A 138 -6.78 14.86 1.16
CA ALA A 138 -5.62 15.07 0.29
C ALA A 138 -5.78 16.32 -0.57
N VAL A 139 -4.70 17.05 -0.78
CA VAL A 139 -4.60 18.18 -1.72
C VAL A 139 -3.46 17.96 -2.71
N PRO A 140 -3.54 18.49 -3.95
CA PRO A 140 -2.45 18.38 -4.91
C PRO A 140 -1.23 19.17 -4.45
N ILE A 141 -0.04 18.58 -4.64
CA ILE A 141 1.21 19.32 -4.62
C ILE A 141 1.42 19.84 -6.05
N PRO A 142 1.34 21.15 -6.28
CA PRO A 142 1.54 21.71 -7.61
C PRO A 142 2.93 21.38 -8.12
N SER A 143 3.00 20.88 -9.34
CA SER A 143 4.25 20.65 -10.04
C SER A 143 4.37 21.68 -11.16
N ALA A 144 5.55 22.26 -11.36
CA ALA A 144 5.84 22.97 -12.62
C ALA A 144 6.08 21.91 -13.71
N ASP A 145 5.75 22.24 -14.96
CA ASP A 145 5.76 21.30 -16.08
C ASP A 145 7.01 20.40 -16.06
N HIS A 146 6.82 19.07 -16.09
CA HIS A 146 7.80 17.98 -15.91
C HIS A 146 8.23 17.60 -14.47
N GLY A 147 7.77 18.29 -13.42
CA GLY A 147 8.09 17.89 -12.04
C GLY A 147 7.26 16.71 -11.53
N ARG A 148 7.77 16.00 -10.52
CA ARG A 148 7.13 14.81 -9.94
C ARG A 148 5.74 15.16 -9.35
N PRO A 149 4.64 14.61 -9.90
CA PRO A 149 3.31 14.82 -9.34
C PRO A 149 3.22 14.28 -7.92
N GLY A 150 2.54 15.00 -7.02
CA GLY A 150 2.40 14.59 -5.63
C GLY A 150 1.09 15.04 -4.99
N ALA A 151 0.80 14.48 -3.82
CA ALA A 151 -0.32 14.87 -2.98
C ALA A 151 0.14 15.01 -1.53
N LEU A 152 -0.37 16.02 -0.83
CA LEU A 152 -0.20 16.17 0.61
C LEU A 152 -1.44 15.63 1.31
N THR A 153 -1.27 14.67 2.22
CA THR A 153 -2.35 13.99 2.92
C THR A 153 -2.34 14.24 4.43
N VAL A 154 -3.53 14.32 5.02
CA VAL A 154 -3.75 14.30 6.46
C VAL A 154 -4.75 13.19 6.77
N GLN A 155 -4.44 12.38 7.79
CA GLN A 155 -5.29 11.29 8.25
C GLN A 155 -5.61 11.43 9.73
N ALA A 156 -6.86 11.18 10.08
CA ALA A 156 -7.33 11.16 11.46
C ALA A 156 -8.64 10.40 11.55
N SER A 157 -9.02 9.97 12.77
CA SER A 157 -10.35 9.40 13.01
C SER A 157 -11.45 10.32 12.49
N VAL A 158 -12.50 9.76 11.88
CA VAL A 158 -13.70 10.49 11.42
C VAL A 158 -14.33 11.34 12.53
N ARG A 159 -14.17 10.93 13.80
CA ARG A 159 -14.64 11.69 14.98
C ARG A 159 -13.81 12.94 15.25
N ARG A 160 -12.50 12.90 14.93
CA ARG A 160 -11.55 14.01 15.13
C ARG A 160 -11.38 14.88 13.90
N MET A 161 -11.92 14.50 12.74
CA MET A 161 -11.82 15.26 11.49
C MET A 161 -13.21 15.51 10.90
N SER A 162 -13.99 16.31 11.63
CA SER A 162 -15.29 16.82 11.20
C SER A 162 -15.19 17.70 9.95
N ASN A 163 -16.32 17.92 9.27
CA ASN A 163 -16.40 18.85 8.14
C ASN A 163 -15.88 20.25 8.48
N ARG A 164 -16.17 20.77 9.69
CA ARG A 164 -15.63 22.07 10.13
C ARG A 164 -14.11 22.07 10.19
N GLN A 165 -13.49 20.98 10.64
CA GLN A 165 -12.03 20.86 10.68
C GLN A 165 -11.43 20.72 9.28
N ILE A 166 -12.09 20.00 8.38
CA ILE A 166 -11.69 19.91 6.96
C ILE A 166 -11.63 21.31 6.34
N HIS A 167 -12.71 22.10 6.48
CA HIS A 167 -12.76 23.46 5.93
C HIS A 167 -11.68 24.38 6.50
N ARG A 168 -11.22 24.14 7.74
CA ARG A 168 -10.13 24.90 8.36
C ARG A 168 -8.74 24.44 7.88
N MET A 169 -8.54 23.14 7.70
CA MET A 169 -7.22 22.59 7.37
C MET A 169 -6.90 22.66 5.87
N VAL A 170 -7.88 22.48 4.99
CA VAL A 170 -7.65 22.41 3.53
C VAL A 170 -6.90 23.64 3.00
N PRO A 171 -7.23 24.89 3.39
CA PRO A 171 -6.45 26.05 2.98
C PRO A 171 -4.99 26.02 3.46
N LEU A 172 -4.75 25.50 4.67
CA LEU A 172 -3.39 25.35 5.22
C LEU A 172 -2.62 24.26 4.48
N MET A 173 -3.28 23.14 4.18
CA MET A 173 -2.70 22.06 3.38
C MET A 173 -2.29 22.57 1.99
N HIS A 174 -3.15 23.36 1.32
CA HIS A 174 -2.79 23.97 0.03
C HIS A 174 -1.57 24.88 0.14
N ARG A 175 -1.48 25.74 1.15
CA ARG A 175 -0.30 26.59 1.38
C ARG A 175 0.97 25.75 1.52
N THR A 176 0.93 24.72 2.36
CA THR A 176 2.06 23.81 2.56
C THR A 176 2.42 23.05 1.28
N ALA A 177 1.41 22.56 0.55
CA ALA A 177 1.62 21.85 -0.71
C ALA A 177 2.26 22.74 -1.78
N THR A 178 1.89 24.02 -1.86
CA THR A 178 2.55 25.01 -2.73
C THR A 178 4.01 25.21 -2.35
N LEU A 179 4.32 25.31 -1.05
CA LEU A 179 5.71 25.43 -0.57
C LEU A 179 6.56 24.20 -0.96
N ILE A 180 6.01 22.99 -0.77
CA ILE A 180 6.67 21.75 -1.19
C ILE A 180 6.89 21.75 -2.71
N GLY A 181 5.86 22.10 -3.49
CA GLY A 181 5.94 22.18 -4.94
C GLY A 181 7.00 23.16 -5.45
N HIS A 182 7.22 24.27 -4.74
CA HIS A 182 8.27 25.23 -5.05
C HIS A 182 9.67 24.70 -4.74
N ALA A 183 9.86 23.96 -3.65
CA ALA A 183 11.13 23.33 -3.32
C ALA A 183 11.55 22.29 -4.37
N ASN A 184 10.58 21.55 -4.92
CA ASN A 184 10.81 20.51 -5.93
C ASN A 184 11.27 21.02 -7.31
N ARG A 185 11.35 22.35 -7.53
CA ARG A 185 11.89 22.95 -8.77
C ARG A 185 13.41 23.16 -8.77
N LYS A 186 14.08 23.02 -7.61
CA LYS A 186 15.49 23.42 -7.43
C LYS A 186 16.51 22.27 -7.50
N GLY A 187 16.09 21.06 -7.87
CA GLY A 187 16.97 19.90 -8.05
C GLY A 187 16.75 19.28 -9.41
#